data_AF-A0A087UX20-F1
#
_entry.id   AF-A0A087UX20-F1
#
_cell.length_a   1.000
_cell.length_b   1.000
_cell.length_c   1.000
_cell.angle_alpha   90.00
_cell.angle_beta   90.00
_cell.angle_gamma   90.00
#
_symmetry.space_group_name_H-M   'P 1'
#
loop_
_entity.id
_entity.type
_entity.pdbx_description
1 polymer ?
#
loop_
_entity_poly.entity_id
_entity_poly.type
_entity_poly.pdbx_seq_one_letter_code
_entity_poly.pdbx_strand_id
1 'polypeptide(L)' 'MKDPCLKYACELQKCLKTHNYNEEMCSTVMKALLDCCQIWKTEAKCCLGFIKTNDSNQ' A
#
# COMPACT_ATOMS: atom_id res chain seq x y z
N MET A 1 11.08 16.05 -2.59
CA MET A 1 10.26 15.13 -3.40
C MET A 1 9.48 14.25 -2.45
N LYS A 2 8.16 14.45 -2.30
CA LYS A 2 7.32 13.58 -1.46
C LYS A 2 6.93 12.37 -2.31
N ASP A 3 7.07 11.17 -1.75
CA ASP A 3 6.70 9.94 -2.42
C ASP A 3 5.19 9.99 -2.78
N PRO A 4 4.83 9.89 -4.08
CA PRO A 4 3.46 10.05 -4.54
C PRO A 4 2.51 8.98 -3.98
N CYS A 5 3.03 7.82 -3.61
CA CYS A 5 2.23 6.71 -3.09
C CYS A 5 2.14 6.68 -1.55
N LEU A 6 2.86 7.58 -0.86
CA LEU A 6 2.85 7.67 0.60
C LEU A 6 1.46 7.94 1.16
N LYS A 7 0.62 8.70 0.44
CA LYS A 7 -0.77 8.97 0.85
C LYS A 7 -1.55 7.67 1.04
N TYR A 8 -1.53 6.79 0.03
CA TYR A 8 -2.24 5.52 0.06
C TYR A 8 -1.64 4.56 1.09
N ALA A 9 -0.31 4.58 1.28
CA ALA A 9 0.35 3.79 2.31
C ALA A 9 -0.10 4.19 3.72
N CYS A 10 -0.21 5.49 4.00
CA CYS A 10 -0.72 5.99 5.27
C CYS A 10 -2.21 5.66 5.47
N GLU A 11 -3.03 5.79 4.43
CA GLU A 11 -4.44 5.41 4.46
C GLU A 11 -4.62 3.91 4.73
N LEU A 12 -3.80 3.05 4.11
CA LEU A 12 -3.83 1.60 4.34
C LEU A 12 -3.48 1.27 5.79
N GLN A 13 -2.41 1.85 6.32
CA GLN A 13 -2.02 1.67 7.72
C GLN A 13 -3.11 2.13 8.70
N LYS A 14 -3.79 3.23 8.39
CA LYS A 14 -4.91 3.72 9.21
C LYS A 14 -6.11 2.77 9.13
N CYS A 15 -6.43 2.28 7.93
CA CYS A 15 -7.51 1.32 7.72
C CYS A 15 -7.25 0.04 8.51
N LEU A 16 -6.06 -0.55 8.38
CA LEU A 16 -5.68 -1.75 9.11
C LEU A 16 -5.80 -1.53 10.63
N LYS A 17 -5.25 -0.44 11.19
CA LYS A 17 -5.40 -0.16 12.62
C LYS A 17 -6.85 -0.01 13.07
N THR A 18 -7.71 0.55 12.22
CA THR A 18 -9.14 0.74 12.51
C THR A 18 -9.91 -0.58 12.46
N HIS A 19 -9.53 -1.47 11.55
CA HIS A 19 -10.19 -2.75 11.31
C HIS A 19 -9.47 -3.94 11.92
N ASN A 20 -8.64 -3.73 12.96
CA ASN A 20 -7.86 -4.79 13.63
C ASN A 20 -7.03 -5.65 12.66
N TYR A 21 -6.38 -4.99 11.70
CA TYR A 21 -5.57 -5.59 10.64
C TYR A 21 -6.36 -6.50 9.69
N ASN A 22 -7.68 -6.36 9.62
CA ASN A 22 -8.48 -7.03 8.61
C ASN A 22 -8.25 -6.41 7.23
N GLU A 23 -7.46 -7.11 6.41
CA GLU A 23 -7.09 -6.68 5.06
C GLU A 23 -8.27 -6.66 4.08
N GLU A 24 -9.29 -7.52 4.25
CA GLU A 24 -10.45 -7.56 3.36
C GLU A 24 -11.21 -6.23 3.38
N MET A 25 -11.36 -5.64 4.56
CA MET A 25 -12.00 -4.33 4.77
C MET A 25 -11.18 -3.20 4.12
N CYS A 26 -9.88 -3.41 3.94
CA CYS A 26 -8.94 -2.43 3.37
C CYS A 26 -8.58 -2.70 1.91
N SER A 27 -9.17 -3.72 1.28
CA SER A 27 -8.92 -4.14 -0.11
C SER A 27 -8.98 -2.99 -1.13
N THR A 28 -9.89 -2.03 -0.91
CA THR A 28 -10.01 -0.85 -1.78
C THR A 28 -8.77 0.05 -1.71
N VAL A 29 -8.26 0.31 -0.50
CA VAL A 29 -7.05 1.14 -0.30
C VAL A 29 -5.81 0.38 -0.74
N MET A 30 -5.78 -0.93 -0.50
CA MET A 30 -4.75 -1.85 -0.97
C MET A 30 -4.59 -1.76 -2.50
N LYS A 31 -5.72 -1.82 -3.23
CA LYS A 31 -5.75 -1.71 -4.68
C LYS A 31 -5.28 -0.33 -5.16
N ALA A 32 -5.70 0.75 -4.50
CA ALA A 32 -5.25 2.10 -4.84
C ALA A 32 -3.73 2.27 -4.64
N LEU A 33 -3.17 1.66 -3.58
CA LEU A 33 -1.72 1.64 -3.36
C LEU A 33 -1.00 0.81 -4.44
N LEU A 34 -1.55 -0.35 -4.83
CA LEU A 34 -1.02 -1.16 -5.93
C LEU A 34 -1.02 -0.38 -7.24
N ASP A 35 -2.13 0.27 -7.60
CA ASP A 35 -2.26 1.05 -8.83
C ASP A 35 -1.25 2.22 -8.83
N CYS A 36 -1.10 2.90 -7.69
CA CYS A 36 -0.07 3.93 -7.55
C CYS A 36 1.35 3.36 -7.75
N CYS A 37 1.62 2.19 -7.17
CA CYS A 37 2.91 1.53 -7.29
C CYS A 37 3.20 0.97 -8.68
N GLN A 38 2.18 0.67 -9.49
CA GLN A 38 2.38 0.34 -10.90
C GLN A 38 2.83 1.56 -11.71
N ILE A 39 2.28 2.74 -11.40
CA ILE A 39 2.61 4.00 -12.12
C ILE A 39 3.98 4.53 -11.67
N TRP A 40 4.26 4.51 -10.37
CA TRP A 40 5.44 5.17 -9.76
C TRP A 40 6.49 4.18 -9.25
N LYS A 41 6.54 2.96 -9.81
CA LYS A 41 7.38 1.84 -9.33
C LYS A 41 8.85 2.19 -9.07
N THR A 42 9.42 3.08 -9.89
CA THR A 42 10.82 3.50 -9.84
C THR A 42 11.08 4.70 -8.91
N GLU A 43 10.07 5.48 -8.57
CA GLU A 43 10.20 6.72 -7.79
C GLU A 43 9.68 6.58 -6.34
N ALA A 44 8.68 5.71 -6.14
CA ALA A 44 8.04 5.50 -4.85
C ALA A 44 8.78 4.44 -4.02
N LYS A 45 9.50 4.88 -2.99
CA LYS A 45 10.19 3.99 -2.05
C LYS A 45 9.21 3.14 -1.25
N CYS A 46 8.01 3.65 -0.97
CA CYS A 46 7.01 2.88 -0.22
C CYS A 46 6.52 1.64 -0.98
N CYS A 47 6.60 1.66 -2.32
CA CYS A 47 6.18 0.55 -3.17
C CYS A 47 7.11 -0.66 -3.10
N LEU A 48 8.40 -0.43 -2.86
CA LEU A 48 9.38 -1.53 -2.72
C LEU A 48 9.09 -2.42 -1.50
N GLY A 49 8.65 -1.82 -0.40
CA GLY A 49 8.23 -2.56 0.79
C GLY A 49 6.90 -3.28 0.59
N PHE A 50 5.95 -2.60 -0.06
CA PHE A 50 4.60 -3.13 -0.27
C PHE A 50 4.56 -4.33 -1.23
N ILE A 51 5.29 -4.26 -2.35
CA ILE A 51 5.38 -5.36 -3.32
C ILE A 51 6.03 -6.60 -2.67
N LYS A 52 7.07 -6.42 -1.86
CA LYS A 52 7.73 -7.54 -1.15
C LYS A 52 6.80 -8.28 -0.18
N THR A 53 5.92 -7.57 0.52
CA THR A 53 4.96 -8.20 1.45
C THR A 53 3.90 -9.00 0.71
N ASN A 54 3.44 -8.52 -0.44
CA ASN A 54 2.45 -9.24 -1.26
C ASN A 54 3.04 -10.48 -1.97
N ASP A 55 4.37 -10.54 -2.15
CA ASP A 55 5.09 -11.71 -2.69
C ASP A 55 5.45 -12.76 -1.62
N SER A 56 5.33 -12.43 -0.31
CA SER A 56 5.76 -13.32 0.79
C SER A 56 4.62 -14.01 1.53
N ASN A 57 3.36 -13.76 1.16
CA ASN A 57 2.20 -14.52 1.64
C ASN A 57 1.72 -15.46 0.53
N GLN A 58 2.46 -16.57 0.36
CA GLN A 58 1.94 -17.81 -0.21
C GLN A 58 2.05 -18.91 0.85
#